data_AF-A0A2N4Z908-F1
#
_entry.id   AF-A0A2N4Z908-F1
#
_cell.length_a   1.000
_cell.length_b   1.000
_cell.length_c   1.000
_cell.angle_alpha   90.00
_cell.angle_beta   90.00
_cell.angle_gamma   90.00
#
_symmetry.space_group_name_H-M   'P 1'
#
loop_
_entity.id
_entity.type
_entity.pdbx_description
1 polymer ?
#
loop_
_entity_poly.entity_id
_entity_poly.type
_entity_poly.pdbx_seq_one_letter_code
_entity_poly.pdbx_strand_id
1 'polypeptide(L)'
;MAGALFSLSAGGVMFATAVVIIIFSAMLYDSIVKRRSKNINPPEFTGSPQLASCNCSGGTVLLYLDFDGVLHRRMNETFERMPLLEKILKQCPELHIVVSSSWRETMTLEGLKYLFPVAFRHRIIGVT
;
A
#
# COMPACT_ATOMS: atom_id res chain seq x y z
N MET A 1 -24.71 -27.70 19.66
CA MET A 1 -24.08 -26.36 19.64
C MET A 1 -23.57 -26.12 18.23
N ALA A 2 -24.17 -25.17 17.51
CA ALA A 2 -23.89 -24.92 16.10
C ALA A 2 -22.57 -24.18 15.93
N GLY A 3 -21.57 -24.84 15.32
CA GLY A 3 -20.33 -24.20 14.88
C GLY A 3 -20.55 -23.62 13.48
N ALA A 4 -20.49 -22.29 13.36
CA ALA A 4 -20.53 -21.61 12.08
C ALA A 4 -19.22 -21.88 11.33
N LEU A 5 -19.27 -22.76 10.32
CA LEU A 5 -18.25 -22.88 9.29
C LEU A 5 -18.40 -21.66 8.37
N PHE A 6 -17.50 -20.68 8.51
CA PHE A 6 -17.40 -19.57 7.58
C PHE A 6 -16.98 -20.10 6.21
N SER A 7 -17.95 -20.19 5.30
CA SER A 7 -17.74 -20.46 3.88
C SER A 7 -17.12 -19.23 3.22
N LEU A 8 -15.79 -19.19 3.11
CA LEU A 8 -15.09 -18.23 2.27
C LEU A 8 -15.39 -18.56 0.81
N SER A 9 -16.18 -17.70 0.15
CA SER A 9 -16.44 -17.83 -1.28
C SER A 9 -15.15 -17.66 -2.08
N ALA A 10 -15.06 -18.33 -3.24
CA ALA A 10 -13.89 -18.28 -4.11
C ALA A 10 -13.42 -16.85 -4.44
N GLY A 11 -14.32 -15.86 -4.47
CA GLY A 11 -13.98 -14.45 -4.69
C GLY A 11 -13.12 -13.81 -3.58
N GLY A 12 -13.29 -14.22 -2.32
CA GLY A 12 -12.48 -13.71 -1.20
C GLY A 12 -11.05 -14.26 -1.22
N VAL A 13 -10.88 -15.51 -1.65
CA VAL A 13 -9.56 -16.14 -1.80
C VAL A 13 -8.78 -15.49 -2.94
N MET A 14 -9.44 -15.13 -4.05
CA MET A 14 -8.79 -14.44 -5.18
C MET A 14 -8.32 -13.01 -4.84
N PHE A 15 -9.05 -12.28 -3.99
CA PHE A 15 -8.62 -10.95 -3.53
C PHE A 15 -7.47 -11.02 -2.51
N ALA A 16 -7.56 -11.92 -1.53
CA ALA A 16 -6.50 -12.11 -0.55
C ALA A 16 -5.20 -12.60 -1.22
N THR A 17 -5.31 -13.54 -2.16
CA THR A 17 -4.16 -14.00 -2.95
C THR A 17 -3.60 -12.89 -3.83
N ALA A 18 -4.42 -12.07 -4.49
CA ALA A 18 -3.92 -10.96 -5.30
C ALA A 18 -3.13 -9.92 -4.49
N VAL A 19 -3.63 -9.52 -3.31
CA VAL A 19 -2.93 -8.55 -2.44
C VAL A 19 -1.64 -9.15 -1.86
N VAL A 20 -1.69 -10.40 -1.41
CA VAL A 20 -0.49 -11.11 -0.94
C VAL A 20 0.52 -11.28 -2.08
N ILE A 21 0.09 -11.61 -3.30
CA ILE A 21 0.95 -11.70 -4.49
C ILE A 21 1.56 -10.35 -4.83
N ILE A 22 0.83 -9.23 -4.73
CA ILE A 22 1.38 -7.88 -4.99
C ILE A 22 2.44 -7.54 -3.94
N ILE A 23 2.19 -7.81 -2.66
CA ILE A 23 3.15 -7.56 -1.57
C ILE A 23 4.39 -8.44 -1.74
N PHE A 24 4.21 -9.75 -1.97
CA PHE A 24 5.32 -10.67 -2.21
C PHE A 24 6.08 -10.31 -3.49
N SER A 25 5.40 -9.89 -4.56
CA SER A 25 6.03 -9.48 -5.82
C SER A 25 6.83 -8.20 -5.63
N ALA A 26 6.32 -7.22 -4.87
CA ALA A 26 7.05 -6.01 -4.52
C ALA A 26 8.28 -6.31 -3.65
N MET A 27 8.15 -7.21 -2.67
CA MET A 27 9.25 -7.65 -1.81
C MET A 27 10.31 -8.46 -2.59
N LEU A 28 9.88 -9.32 -3.52
CA LEU A 28 10.76 -10.12 -4.37
C LEU A 28 11.45 -9.23 -5.42
N TYR A 29 10.73 -8.27 -6.01
CA TYR A 29 11.27 -7.30 -6.95
C TYR A 29 12.37 -6.47 -6.29
N ASP A 30 12.13 -5.94 -5.09
CA ASP A 30 13.16 -5.22 -4.32
C ASP A 30 14.35 -6.12 -4.00
N SER A 31 14.11 -7.37 -3.62
CA SER A 31 15.16 -8.35 -3.33
C SER A 31 16.01 -8.70 -4.56
N ILE A 32 15.40 -8.82 -5.74
CA ILE A 32 16.09 -9.09 -7.02
C ILE A 32 16.86 -7.85 -7.47
N VAL A 33 16.24 -6.67 -7.44
CA VAL A 33 16.87 -5.40 -7.81
C VAL A 33 18.05 -5.08 -6.89
N LYS A 34 17.91 -5.31 -5.58
CA LYS A 34 18.98 -5.10 -4.59
C LYS A 34 20.11 -6.11 -4.72
N ARG A 35 19.82 -7.36 -5.14
CA ARG A 35 20.85 -8.34 -5.54
C ARG A 35 21.56 -7.96 -6.83
N ARG A 36 20.85 -7.36 -7.79
CA ARG A 36 21.39 -6.93 -9.10
C ARG A 36 22.21 -5.65 -9.00
N SER A 37 21.79 -4.70 -8.16
CA SER A 37 22.50 -3.46 -7.84
C SER A 37 23.83 -3.71 -7.13
N LYS A 38 23.96 -4.80 -6.38
CA LYS A 38 25.26 -5.23 -5.82
C LYS A 38 26.20 -5.84 -6.85
N ASN A 39 25.75 -6.16 -8.07
CA ASN A 39 26.56 -6.94 -9.01
C ASN A 39 26.79 -6.31 -10.39
N ILE A 40 26.03 -5.32 -10.87
CA ILE A 40 26.23 -4.83 -12.25
C ILE A 40 25.90 -3.33 -12.35
N ASN A 41 26.83 -2.56 -12.93
CA ASN A 41 26.64 -1.16 -13.33
C ASN A 41 25.36 -1.00 -14.20
N PRO A 42 24.57 0.08 -14.05
CA PRO A 42 23.24 0.14 -14.63
C PRO A 42 23.27 0.38 -16.15
N PRO A 43 22.46 -0.33 -16.96
CA PRO A 43 22.14 0.10 -18.30
C PRO A 43 20.94 1.06 -18.28
N GLU A 44 21.07 2.09 -19.09
CA GLU A 44 20.12 3.15 -19.42
C GLU A 44 18.78 2.57 -19.93
N PHE A 45 17.65 2.95 -19.31
CA PHE A 45 16.31 2.51 -19.73
C PHE A 45 15.53 3.67 -20.32
N THR A 46 15.56 3.78 -21.64
CA THR A 46 14.62 4.55 -22.45
C THR A 46 13.36 3.69 -22.69
N GLY A 47 12.19 4.16 -22.24
CA GLY A 47 10.93 3.43 -22.43
C GLY A 47 9.71 4.35 -22.32
N SER A 48 9.03 4.54 -23.45
CA SER A 48 7.87 5.40 -23.71
C SER A 48 6.65 5.17 -22.81
N PRO A 49 5.75 6.17 -22.68
CA PRO A 49 4.56 6.09 -21.85
C PRO A 49 3.36 5.61 -22.68
N GLN A 50 3.02 4.32 -22.62
CA GLN A 50 1.68 3.87 -23.03
C GLN A 50 1.16 2.74 -22.13
N LEU A 51 -0.09 2.95 -21.71
CA LEU A 51 -1.09 1.95 -21.36
C LEU A 51 -1.17 1.47 -19.89
N ALA A 52 -2.04 2.14 -19.12
CA ALA A 52 -3.12 1.51 -18.35
C ALA A 52 -4.07 2.58 -17.80
N SER A 53 -4.92 3.15 -18.67
CA SER A 53 -6.13 3.82 -18.21
C SER A 53 -7.20 2.75 -18.02
N CYS A 54 -7.43 2.34 -16.77
CA CYS A 54 -8.57 1.52 -16.41
C CYS A 54 -9.68 2.44 -15.89
N ASN A 55 -10.72 2.63 -16.70
CA ASN A 55 -11.96 3.24 -16.25
C ASN A 55 -12.73 2.20 -15.43
N CYS A 56 -12.50 2.18 -14.12
CA CYS A 56 -13.29 1.38 -13.17
C CYS A 56 -14.49 2.21 -12.70
N SER A 57 -15.69 1.79 -13.07
CA SER A 57 -16.94 2.38 -12.58
C SER A 57 -17.20 2.00 -11.12
N GLY A 58 -16.96 2.97 -10.21
CA GLY A 58 -17.77 3.18 -9.00
C GLY A 58 -17.42 2.45 -7.71
N GLY A 59 -16.36 1.64 -7.66
CA GLY A 59 -15.94 0.96 -6.42
C GLY A 59 -14.87 1.72 -5.66
N THR A 60 -15.14 2.13 -4.41
CA THR A 60 -14.10 2.62 -3.50
C THR A 60 -13.23 1.44 -3.04
N VAL A 61 -11.92 1.54 -3.22
CA VAL A 61 -10.96 0.53 -2.73
C VAL A 61 -10.42 0.99 -1.38
N LEU A 62 -10.44 0.13 -0.35
CA LEU A 62 -9.90 0.46 0.96
C LEU A 62 -8.55 -0.23 1.20
N LEU A 63 -7.54 0.56 1.55
CA LEU A 63 -6.23 0.12 2.03
C LEU A 63 -6.16 0.30 3.54
N TYR A 64 -6.04 -0.81 4.27
CA TYR A 64 -5.70 -0.80 5.69
C TYR A 64 -4.18 -0.70 5.81
N LEU A 65 -3.69 0.41 6.36
CA LEU A 65 -2.27 0.77 6.34
C LEU A 65 -1.69 0.82 7.74
N ASP A 66 -0.65 0.01 7.96
CA ASP A 66 0.25 0.15 9.12
C ASP A 66 1.45 1.05 8.77
N PHE A 67 2.17 1.51 9.79
CA PHE A 67 3.35 2.37 9.66
C PHE A 67 4.64 1.61 9.96
N ASP A 68 4.71 0.98 11.13
CA ASP A 68 5.92 0.34 11.64
C ASP A 68 6.31 -0.87 10.77
N GLY A 69 7.47 -0.78 10.11
CA GLY A 69 7.92 -1.83 9.18
C GLY A 69 7.29 -1.75 7.79
N VAL A 70 6.26 -0.91 7.58
CA VAL A 70 5.60 -0.68 6.28
C VAL A 70 6.08 0.63 5.66
N LEU A 71 5.79 1.79 6.28
CA LEU A 71 6.19 3.11 5.78
C LEU A 71 7.61 3.51 6.17
N HIS A 72 8.22 2.78 7.09
CA HIS A 72 9.61 2.97 7.49
C HIS A 72 10.21 1.67 8.03
N ARG A 73 11.54 1.64 8.14
CA ARG A 73 12.25 0.52 8.80
C ARG A 73 12.20 0.71 10.31
N ARG A 74 11.71 -0.32 11.03
CA ARG A 74 11.59 -0.33 12.51
C ARG A 74 10.74 0.85 13.01
N MET A 75 10.94 1.34 14.23
CA MET A 75 10.28 2.53 14.79
C MET A 75 11.11 3.80 14.55
N ASN A 76 11.31 4.17 13.29
CA ASN A 76 11.94 5.44 12.94
C ASN A 76 10.88 6.29 12.23
N GLU A 77 10.45 7.38 12.86
CA GLU A 77 9.33 8.25 12.46
C GLU A 77 9.55 9.01 11.13
N THR A 78 10.59 8.66 10.37
CA THR A 78 11.02 9.35 9.16
C THR A 78 10.28 8.93 7.88
N PHE A 79 9.30 8.02 7.97
CA PHE A 79 8.40 7.61 6.88
C PHE A 79 9.12 7.48 5.50
N GLU A 80 10.30 6.85 5.50
CA GLU A 80 11.21 6.77 4.33
C GLU A 80 10.58 6.17 3.06
N ARG A 81 9.49 5.40 3.20
CA ARG A 81 8.77 4.77 2.08
C ARG A 81 7.50 5.51 1.68
N MET A 82 7.17 6.66 2.28
CA MET A 82 6.07 7.53 1.85
C MET A 82 6.09 7.82 0.34
N PRO A 83 7.24 8.08 -0.31
CA PRO A 83 7.28 8.30 -1.76
C PRO A 83 6.77 7.11 -2.60
N LEU A 84 6.81 5.88 -2.06
CA LEU A 84 6.23 4.71 -2.73
C LEU A 84 4.71 4.69 -2.60
N LEU A 85 4.19 4.99 -1.41
CA LEU A 85 2.74 5.12 -1.19
C LEU A 85 2.16 6.22 -2.08
N GLU A 86 2.82 7.37 -2.18
CA GLU A 86 2.36 8.46 -3.07
C GLU A 86 2.26 8.04 -4.53
N LYS A 87 3.19 7.22 -5.03
CA LYS A 87 3.13 6.69 -6.41
C LYS A 87 1.90 5.82 -6.61
N ILE A 88 1.61 4.92 -5.66
CA ILE A 88 0.42 4.07 -5.69
C ILE A 88 -0.85 4.93 -5.66
N LEU A 89 -0.92 5.92 -4.78
CA LEU A 89 -2.07 6.82 -4.69
C LEU A 89 -2.28 7.64 -5.97
N LYS A 90 -1.21 8.05 -6.66
CA LYS A 90 -1.30 8.72 -7.96
C LYS A 90 -1.81 7.79 -9.06
N GLN A 91 -1.44 6.51 -9.01
CA GLN A 91 -1.83 5.50 -10.00
C GLN A 91 -3.24 4.94 -9.77
N CYS A 92 -3.73 4.98 -8.53
CA CYS A 92 -5.04 4.48 -8.12
C CYS A 92 -5.86 5.60 -7.44
N PRO A 93 -6.54 6.49 -8.17
CA PRO A 93 -7.37 7.59 -7.64
C PRO A 93 -8.61 7.18 -6.84
N GLU A 94 -9.00 5.91 -6.86
CA GLU A 94 -10.14 5.30 -6.17
C GLU A 94 -9.82 4.72 -4.77
N LEU A 95 -8.53 4.62 -4.43
CA LEU A 95 -8.02 4.07 -3.17
C LEU A 95 -8.17 5.04 -1.96
N HIS A 96 -8.80 4.59 -0.89
CA HIS A 96 -8.87 5.33 0.38
C HIS A 96 -8.14 4.54 1.47
N ILE A 97 -7.57 5.26 2.44
CA ILE A 97 -6.74 4.70 3.50
C ILE A 97 -7.52 4.67 4.81
N VAL A 98 -7.49 3.52 5.48
CA VAL A 98 -7.82 3.38 6.90
C VAL A 98 -6.52 3.08 7.63
N VAL A 99 -6.15 3.90 8.61
CA VAL A 99 -4.93 3.66 9.39
C VAL A 99 -5.18 2.52 10.37
N SER A 100 -4.39 1.45 10.24
CA SER A 100 -4.44 0.24 11.07
C SER A 100 -3.12 0.08 11.81
N SER A 101 -2.74 1.10 12.59
CA SER A 101 -1.47 1.17 13.31
C SER A 101 -1.70 1.47 14.80
N SER A 102 -0.76 1.03 15.65
CA SER A 102 -0.76 1.34 17.10
C SER A 102 -0.71 2.86 17.38
N TRP A 103 -0.22 3.66 16.43
CA TRP A 103 -0.16 5.12 16.53
C TRP A 103 -1.54 5.77 16.74
N ARG A 104 -2.64 5.09 16.37
CA ARG A 104 -4.01 5.56 16.66
C ARG A 104 -4.34 5.64 18.15
N GLU A 105 -3.58 4.94 19.00
CA GLU A 105 -3.76 4.94 20.45
C GLU A 105 -3.24 6.23 21.08
N THR A 106 -2.34 6.94 20.39
CA THR A 106 -1.72 8.18 20.87
C THR A 106 -2.03 9.40 20.00
N MET A 107 -2.57 9.22 18.78
CA MET A 107 -2.91 10.30 17.86
C MET A 107 -4.37 10.24 17.39
N THR A 108 -4.99 11.41 17.23
CA THR A 108 -6.31 11.53 16.61
C THR A 108 -6.24 11.28 15.10
N LEU A 109 -7.38 10.95 14.46
CA LEU A 109 -7.46 10.82 13.00
C LEU A 109 -6.92 12.06 12.27
N GLU A 110 -7.25 13.26 12.75
CA GLU A 110 -6.71 14.49 12.17
C GLU A 110 -5.20 14.59 12.36
N GLY A 111 -4.68 14.25 13.55
CA GLY A 111 -3.24 14.17 13.79
C GLY A 111 -2.53 13.20 12.83
N LEU A 112 -3.12 12.02 12.60
CA LEU A 112 -2.59 11.02 11.67
C LEU A 112 -2.60 11.52 10.23
N LYS A 113 -3.63 12.26 9.80
CA LYS A 113 -3.66 12.90 8.47
C LYS A 113 -2.48 13.83 8.26
N TYR A 114 -2.00 14.53 9.30
CA TYR A 114 -0.87 15.46 9.15
C TYR A 114 0.45 14.77 8.79
N LEU A 115 0.59 13.47 9.08
CA LEU A 115 1.76 12.66 8.70
C LEU A 115 1.84 12.42 7.19
N PHE A 116 0.74 12.60 6.46
CA PHE A 116 0.67 12.45 5.01
C PHE A 116 0.88 13.79 4.30
N PRO A 117 1.43 13.76 3.06
CA PRO A 117 1.48 14.94 2.21
C PRO A 117 0.09 15.55 2.02
N VAL A 118 0.03 16.89 2.00
CA VAL A 118 -1.24 17.65 1.93
C VAL A 118 -2.17 17.15 0.82
N ALA A 119 -1.62 16.81 -0.34
CA ALA A 119 -2.37 16.33 -1.50
C ALA A 119 -3.16 15.03 -1.23
N PHE A 120 -2.76 14.20 -0.26
CA PHE A 120 -3.38 12.90 0.00
C PHE A 120 -4.20 12.83 1.28
N ARG A 121 -4.17 13.84 2.15
CA ARG A 121 -4.82 13.83 3.46
C ARG A 121 -6.32 13.53 3.41
N HIS A 122 -6.99 13.98 2.36
CA HIS A 122 -8.42 13.74 2.14
C HIS A 122 -8.75 12.26 1.87
N ARG A 123 -7.76 11.45 1.50
CA ARG A 123 -7.91 10.02 1.22
C ARG A 123 -7.80 9.15 2.47
N ILE A 124 -7.37 9.71 3.60
CA ILE A 124 -7.32 9.01 4.88
C ILE A 124 -8.68 9.21 5.54
N ILE A 125 -9.50 8.15 5.55
CA ILE A 125 -10.92 8.25 5.91
C ILE A 125 -11.24 7.71 7.30
N GLY A 126 -10.32 7.01 7.95
CA GLY A 126 -10.58 6.43 9.25
C GLY A 126 -9.38 5.74 9.89
N VAL A 127 -9.63 5.16 11.06
CA VAL A 127 -8.70 4.32 11.82
C VAL A 127 -9.41 3.06 12.31
N THR A 128 -8.67 1.98 12.54
CA THR A 128 -9.17 0.75 13.20
C THR A 128 -8.10 0.12 14.08
#